data_AF-A0A4R0H1R3-F1
#
_entry.id   AF-A0A4R0H1R3-F1
#
_cell.length_a   1.000
_cell.length_b   1.000
_cell.length_c   1.000
_cell.angle_alpha   90.00
_cell.angle_beta   90.00
_cell.angle_gamma   90.00
#
_symmetry.space_group_name_H-M   'P 1'
#
loop_
_entity.id
_entity.type
_entity.pdbx_description
1 polymer ?
#
loop_
_entity_poly.entity_id
_entity_poly.type
_entity_poly.pdbx_seq_one_letter_code
_entity_poly.pdbx_strand_id
1 'polypeptide(L)' 'MNETLDPEVAVVEYELAGEIATTGERGSARFIGVLRVRDGRIVGWREYQNTSAIQHALG' A
#
# COMPACT_ATOMS: atom_id res chain seq x y z
N MET A 1 5.26 -5.62 -9.56
CA MET A 1 3.96 -5.48 -10.23
C MET A 1 3.53 -6.89 -10.61
N ASN A 2 2.37 -7.34 -10.11
CA ASN A 2 1.87 -8.65 -10.47
C ASN A 2 0.90 -8.50 -11.65
N GLU A 3 1.03 -9.37 -12.66
CA GLU A 3 0.18 -9.30 -13.85
C GLU A 3 -1.21 -9.85 -13.55
N THR A 4 -2.23 -9.13 -14.00
CA THR A 4 -3.64 -9.52 -13.87
C THR A 4 -4.17 -9.88 -15.27
N LEU A 5 -5.12 -10.80 -15.32
CA LEU A 5 -5.83 -11.11 -16.57
C LEU A 5 -6.92 -10.07 -16.90
N ASP A 6 -7.23 -9.20 -15.94
CA ASP A 6 -8.21 -8.12 -16.09
C ASP A 6 -7.47 -6.77 -16.19
N PRO A 7 -7.47 -6.12 -17.37
CA PRO A 7 -6.77 -4.85 -17.58
C PRO A 7 -7.33 -3.69 -16.75
N GLU A 8 -8.53 -3.83 -16.19
CA GLU A 8 -9.13 -2.85 -15.27
C GLU A 8 -8.67 -3.05 -13.81
N VAL A 9 -7.80 -4.03 -13.53
CA VAL A 9 -7.28 -4.34 -12.21
C VAL A 9 -5.75 -4.29 -12.21
N ALA A 10 -5.15 -3.56 -11.27
CA ALA A 10 -3.72 -3.60 -11.00
C ALA A 10 -3.44 -4.06 -9.57
N VAL A 11 -2.46 -4.96 -9.42
CA VAL A 11 -1.93 -5.39 -8.11
C VAL A 11 -0.49 -4.90 -7.96
N VAL A 12 -0.27 -4.07 -6.94
CA VAL A 12 0.99 -3.35 -6.74
C VAL A 12 1.54 -3.66 -5.36
N GLU A 13 2.78 -4.13 -5.30
CA GLU A 13 3.57 -4.19 -4.06
C GLU A 13 4.49 -2.99 -4.00
N TYR A 14 4.56 -2.33 -2.84
CA TYR A 14 5.43 -1.17 -2.62
C TYR A 14 5.82 -1.04 -1.15
N GLU A 15 6.88 -0.26 -0.92
CA GLU A 15 7.33 0.14 0.41
C GLU A 15 7.05 1.63 0.58
N LEU A 16 6.37 1.98 1.68
CA LEU A 16 6.15 3.36 2.09
C LEU A 16 7.14 3.69 3.19
N ALA A 17 8.07 4.61 2.90
CA ALA A 17 9.00 5.14 3.89
C ALA A 17 8.60 6.56 4.29
N GLY A 18 8.69 6.89 5.58
CA GLY A 18 8.22 8.16 6.11
C GLY A 18 8.83 8.51 7.46
N GLU A 19 8.46 9.68 7.95
CA GLU A 19 8.74 10.10 9.32
C GLU A 19 7.55 9.74 10.21
N ILE A 20 7.81 9.12 11.35
CA ILE A 20 6.80 8.81 12.36
C ILE A 20 6.49 10.12 13.10
N ALA A 21 5.31 10.69 12.85
CA ALA A 21 4.97 12.04 13.31
C ALA A 21 5.07 12.25 14.84
N THR A 22 4.95 11.18 15.63
CA THR A 22 5.02 11.23 17.10
C THR A 22 6.46 11.24 17.64
N THR A 23 7.42 10.64 16.93
CA THR A 23 8.80 10.47 17.40
C THR A 23 9.84 11.22 16.55
N GLY A 24 9.49 11.60 15.32
CA GLY A 24 10.42 12.16 14.34
C GLY A 24 11.35 11.12 13.69
N GLU A 25 11.21 9.84 14.05
CA GLU A 25 12.06 8.77 13.52
C GLU A 25 11.66 8.36 12.10
N ARG A 26 12.62 7.83 11.33
CA ARG A 26 12.35 7.26 10.00
C ARG A 26 11.89 5.81 10.15
N GLY A 27 10.76 5.48 9.52
CA GLY A 27 10.26 4.12 9.42
C GLY A 27 9.82 3.79 8.00
N SER A 28 9.70 2.49 7.71
CA SER A 28 9.07 2.02 6.48
C SER A 28 8.16 0.82 6.72
N ALA A 29 7.18 0.65 5.86
CA ALA A 29 6.26 -0.48 5.88
C ALA A 29 5.94 -0.95 4.46
N ARG A 30 5.74 -2.26 4.31
CA ARG A 30 5.39 -2.88 3.03
C ARG A 30 3.88 -3.02 2.90
N PHE A 31 3.40 -2.71 1.69
CA PHE A 31 2.00 -2.72 1.33
C PHE A 31 1.79 -3.52 0.06
N ILE A 32 0.60 -4.09 -0.07
CA ILE A 32 0.06 -4.56 -1.33
C ILE A 32 -1.28 -3.88 -1.59
N GLY A 33 -1.37 -3.19 -2.73
CA GLY A 33 -2.55 -2.48 -3.19
C GLY A 33 -3.27 -3.24 -4.31
N VAL A 34 -4.60 -3.20 -4.28
CA VAL A 34 -5.48 -3.62 -5.38
C VAL A 34 -6.25 -2.40 -5.87
N LEU A 35 -5.90 -1.97 -7.08
CA LEU A 35 -6.52 -0.85 -7.77
C LEU A 35 -7.54 -1.37 -8.78
N ARG A 36 -8.73 -0.79 -8.80
CA ARG A 36 -9.73 -0.97 -9.86
C ARG A 36 -9.93 0.33 -10.61
N VAL A 37 -9.82 0.27 -11.93
CA VAL A 37 -10.02 1.38 -12.84
C VAL A 37 -11.23 1.10 -13.72
N ARG A 38 -12.06 2.11 -13.98
CA ARG A 38 -13.14 2.05 -14.96
C ARG A 38 -13.15 3.34 -15.74
N ASP A 39 -13.16 3.26 -17.07
CA ASP A 39 -13.15 4.43 -17.95
C ASP A 39 -12.02 5.43 -17.59
N GLY A 40 -10.83 4.91 -17.29
CA GLY A 40 -9.65 5.67 -16.90
C GLY A 40 -9.70 6.31 -15.50
N ARG A 41 -10.71 6.00 -14.69
CA ARG A 41 -10.87 6.53 -13.31
C ARG A 41 -10.70 5.45 -12.27
N ILE A 42 -10.10 5.79 -11.14
CA ILE A 42 -10.02 4.90 -9.98
C ILE A 42 -11.43 4.77 -9.39
N VAL A 43 -11.98 3.56 -9.42
CA VAL A 43 -13.30 3.22 -8.85
C VAL A 43 -13.20 2.31 -7.63
N GLY A 44 -12.01 1.77 -7.35
CA GLY A 44 -11.75 0.97 -6.16
C GLY A 44 -10.28 1.02 -5.76
N TRP A 45 -10.06 1.15 -4.46
CA TRP A 45 -8.75 1.12 -3.85
C TRP A 45 -8.83 0.28 -2.57
N ARG A 46 -7.99 -0.74 -2.48
CA ARG A 46 -7.81 -1.54 -1.26
C ARG A 46 -6.33 -1.71 -1.00
N GLU A 47 -5.91 -1.48 0.23
CA GLU A 47 -4.54 -1.72 0.68
C GLU A 47 -4.55 -2.77 1.77
N TYR A 48 -3.61 -3.70 1.67
CA TYR A 48 -3.32 -4.66 2.72
C TYR A 48 -1.91 -4.39 3.23
N GLN A 49 -1.79 -4.40 4.55
CA GLN A 49 -0.60 -4.02 5.27
C GLN A 49 -0.36 -4.99 6.41
N ASN A 50 0.90 -5.19 6.78
CA ASN A 50 1.22 -5.90 8.00
C ASN A 50 1.04 -4.95 9.19
N THR A 51 -0.19 -4.90 9.72
CA THR A 51 -0.55 -4.02 10.83
C THR A 51 0.28 -4.28 12.08
N SER A 52 0.64 -5.54 12.35
CA SER A 52 1.50 -5.91 13.48
C SER A 52 2.92 -5.35 13.33
N ALA A 53 3.51 -5.47 12.14
CA ALA A 53 4.84 -4.89 11.87
C ALA A 53 4.83 -3.36 11.97
N ILE A 54 3.75 -2.72 11.52
CA ILE A 54 3.57 -1.27 11.67
C ILE A 54 3.47 -0.90 13.15
N GLN A 55 2.64 -1.61 13.93
CA GLN A 55 2.52 -1.36 15.37
C GLN A 55 3.86 -1.50 16.09
N HIS A 56 4.61 -2.56 15.80
CA HIS A 56 5.96 -2.75 16.38
C HIS A 56 6.94 -1.64 15.99
N ALA A 57 6.82 -1.08 14.77
CA ALA A 57 7.67 0.03 14.33
C ALA A 57 7.28 1.37 14.97
N LEU A 58 6.04 1.51 15.44
CA LEU A 58 5.54 2.75 16.05
C LEU A 58 5.82 2.85 17.57
N GLY A 59 6.27 1.76 18.20
CA GLY A 59 6.55 1.69 19.64
C GLY A 59 5.31 1.38 20.47
#